data_AF-A0A702GBU0-F1
#
_entry.id   AF-A0A702GBU0-F1
#
_cell.length_a   1.000
_cell.length_b   1.000
_cell.length_c   1.000
_cell.angle_alpha   90.00
_cell.angle_beta   90.00
_cell.angle_gamma   90.00
#
_symmetry.space_group_name_H-M   'P 1'
#
loop_
_entity.id
_entity.type
_entity.pdbx_description
1 polymer ?
#
loop_
_entity_poly.entity_id
_entity_poly.type
_entity_poly.pdbx_seq_one_letter_code
_entity_poly.pdbx_strand_id
1 'polypeptide(L)'
;RDVGTGASQIPDMISFQSGGGWFKLPSGYVIQAFEASFDSNGLYINFPIPFPSSVIAIVPGVLMSTTASPSLQFPSIQRDVNDLTRFFAKYNMGGMNSSYFIAIGK
;
A
#
# COMPACT_ATOMS: atom_id res chain seq x y z
N ARG A 1 -29.52 16.39 -9.97
CA ARG A 1 -28.83 15.11 -10.27
C ARG A 1 -28.73 14.40 -8.93
N ASP A 2 -29.42 13.29 -8.78
CA ASP A 2 -29.64 12.67 -7.47
C ASP A 2 -28.48 11.74 -7.10
N VAL A 3 -28.37 11.45 -5.81
CA VAL A 3 -27.37 10.52 -5.25
C VAL A 3 -27.91 9.09 -5.34
N GLY A 4 -27.10 8.16 -5.82
CA GLY A 4 -27.47 6.75 -5.93
C GLY A 4 -26.53 5.94 -6.84
N THR A 5 -26.93 4.72 -7.19
CA THR A 5 -26.14 3.78 -8.02
C THR A 5 -26.64 3.64 -9.46
N GLY A 6 -27.69 4.39 -9.83
CA GLY A 6 -28.28 4.37 -11.18
C GLY A 6 -27.47 5.14 -12.22
N ALA A 7 -27.76 4.86 -13.50
CA ALA A 7 -27.14 5.57 -14.62
C ALA A 7 -27.35 7.10 -14.50
N SER A 8 -26.29 7.87 -14.74
CA SER A 8 -26.30 9.33 -14.62
C SER A 8 -26.59 9.89 -13.21
N GLN A 9 -26.51 9.09 -12.15
CA GLN A 9 -26.50 9.59 -10.78
C GLN A 9 -25.10 10.03 -10.35
N ILE A 10 -25.00 10.80 -9.25
CA ILE A 10 -23.74 11.00 -8.52
C ILE A 10 -23.60 9.77 -7.62
N PRO A 11 -22.44 9.07 -7.61
CA PRO A 11 -22.27 7.89 -6.78
C PRO A 11 -22.60 8.19 -5.32
N ASP A 12 -23.44 7.36 -4.72
CA ASP A 12 -23.70 7.39 -3.28
C ASP A 12 -22.42 7.07 -2.49
N MET A 13 -22.25 7.72 -1.34
CA MET A 13 -21.10 7.53 -0.45
C MET A 13 -20.99 6.07 0.02
N ILE A 14 -22.10 5.33 0.11
CA ILE A 14 -22.09 3.89 0.44
C ILE A 14 -21.36 3.03 -0.61
N SER A 15 -21.20 3.54 -1.83
CA SER A 15 -20.46 2.85 -2.90
C SER A 15 -18.94 2.88 -2.70
N PHE A 16 -18.44 3.72 -1.79
CA PHE A 16 -17.04 3.80 -1.40
C PHE A 16 -16.82 2.97 -0.15
N GLN A 17 -16.33 1.74 -0.32
CA GLN A 17 -15.96 0.90 0.82
C GLN A 17 -14.65 1.40 1.43
N SER A 18 -14.50 1.34 2.75
CA SER A 18 -13.26 1.74 3.42
C SER A 18 -13.06 0.98 4.73
N GLY A 19 -11.84 1.03 5.25
CA GLY A 19 -11.46 0.49 6.54
C GLY A 19 -10.18 1.15 7.04
N GLY A 20 -9.59 0.59 8.10
CA GLY A 20 -8.33 1.11 8.65
C GLY A 20 -7.22 1.12 7.60
N GLY A 21 -6.82 2.30 7.15
CA GLY A 21 -5.74 2.47 6.18
C GLY A 21 -6.08 2.01 4.75
N TRP A 22 -7.34 1.89 4.36
CA TRP A 22 -7.68 1.61 2.95
C TRP A 22 -9.05 2.13 2.54
N PHE A 23 -9.21 2.34 1.24
CA PHE A 23 -10.50 2.60 0.62
C PHE A 23 -10.57 2.01 -0.78
N LYS A 24 -11.79 1.69 -1.21
CA LYS A 24 -12.12 1.13 -2.52
C LYS A 24 -13.04 2.07 -3.26
N LEU A 25 -12.65 2.41 -4.48
CA LEU A 25 -13.44 3.24 -5.38
C LEU A 25 -14.50 2.37 -6.09
N PRO A 26 -15.65 2.95 -6.49
CA PRO A 26 -16.66 2.25 -7.28
C PRO A 26 -16.14 1.68 -8.60
N SER A 27 -15.06 2.26 -9.13
CA SER A 27 -14.33 1.78 -10.32
C SER A 27 -13.50 0.51 -10.08
N GLY A 28 -13.51 -0.02 -8.86
CA GLY A 28 -12.82 -1.26 -8.45
C GLY A 28 -11.40 -1.05 -7.92
N TYR A 29 -10.83 0.16 -8.05
CA TYR A 29 -9.50 0.44 -7.49
C TYR A 29 -9.51 0.38 -5.97
N VAL A 30 -8.48 -0.22 -5.40
CA VAL A 30 -8.21 -0.26 -3.97
C VAL A 30 -6.93 0.54 -3.71
N ILE A 31 -6.99 1.43 -2.73
CA ILE A 31 -5.85 2.21 -2.24
C ILE A 31 -5.65 1.83 -0.78
N GLN A 32 -4.44 1.41 -0.43
CA GLN A 32 -4.06 1.00 0.92
C GLN A 32 -2.86 1.83 1.39
N ALA A 33 -2.92 2.32 2.62
CA ALA A 33 -1.99 3.24 3.25
C ALA A 33 -1.65 2.70 4.65
N PHE A 34 -0.43 2.21 4.85
CA PHE A 34 -0.07 1.45 6.06
C PHE A 34 1.43 1.52 6.36
N GLU A 35 1.80 1.24 7.60
CA GLU A 35 3.19 1.18 8.03
C GLU A 35 3.68 -0.26 8.14
N ALA A 36 4.97 -0.46 7.90
CA ALA A 36 5.65 -1.70 8.27
C ALA A 36 7.09 -1.43 8.71
N SER A 37 7.56 -2.22 9.66
CA SER A 37 8.94 -2.18 10.17
C SER A 37 9.70 -3.42 9.72
N PHE A 38 10.91 -3.21 9.21
CA PHE A 38 11.80 -4.27 8.72
C PHE A 38 13.25 -3.75 8.72
N ASP A 39 14.20 -4.66 8.52
CA ASP A 39 15.63 -4.36 8.55
C ASP A 39 16.33 -4.79 7.23
N SER A 40 17.65 -4.91 7.26
CA SER A 40 18.47 -5.36 6.12
C SER A 40 18.29 -6.83 5.74
N ASN A 41 17.72 -7.68 6.62
CA ASN A 41 17.39 -9.07 6.28
C ASN A 41 16.16 -9.14 5.37
N GLY A 42 15.31 -8.11 5.42
CA GLY A 42 14.09 -8.00 4.64
C GLY A 42 12.94 -8.84 5.17
N LEU A 43 11.74 -8.51 4.70
CA LEU A 43 10.50 -9.10 5.17
C LEU A 43 9.46 -9.14 4.04
N TYR A 44 8.64 -10.18 4.04
CA TYR A 44 7.38 -10.17 3.29
C TYR A 44 6.33 -9.41 4.08
N ILE A 45 5.88 -8.27 3.54
CA ILE A 45 4.90 -7.38 4.13
C ILE A 45 3.55 -7.65 3.49
N ASN A 46 2.56 -7.99 4.32
CA ASN A 46 1.18 -8.17 3.89
C ASN A 46 0.49 -6.83 3.63
N PHE A 47 -0.32 -6.77 2.57
CA PHE A 47 -1.28 -5.69 2.40
C PHE A 47 -2.37 -5.79 3.48
N PRO A 48 -2.92 -4.66 3.98
CA PRO A 48 -4.06 -4.67 4.91
C PRO A 48 -5.23 -5.53 4.44
N ILE A 49 -5.52 -5.51 3.14
CA ILE A 49 -6.43 -6.44 2.45
C ILE A 49 -5.79 -6.96 1.16
N PRO A 50 -6.12 -8.18 0.70
CA PRO A 50 -5.65 -8.67 -0.59
C PRO A 50 -6.23 -7.83 -1.74
N PHE A 51 -5.43 -7.59 -2.77
CA PHE A 51 -5.93 -6.98 -4.00
C PHE A 51 -6.77 -8.00 -4.79
N PRO A 52 -7.98 -7.65 -5.24
CA PRO A 52 -8.85 -8.64 -5.90
C PRO A 52 -8.32 -9.24 -7.21
N SER A 53 -7.49 -8.53 -7.96
CA SER A 53 -7.06 -8.93 -9.32
C SER A 53 -5.64 -8.49 -9.70
N SER A 54 -5.15 -7.34 -9.22
CA SER A 54 -3.81 -6.85 -9.59
C SER A 54 -3.24 -5.86 -8.57
N VAL A 55 -1.91 -5.91 -8.41
CA VAL A 55 -1.13 -4.85 -7.75
C VAL A 55 -0.53 -3.97 -8.86
N ILE A 56 -0.81 -2.68 -8.82
CA ILE A 56 -0.41 -1.73 -9.86
C ILE A 56 0.82 -0.95 -9.41
N ALA A 57 0.84 -0.48 -8.16
CA ALA A 57 1.95 0.28 -7.61
C ALA A 57 2.11 0.03 -6.11
N ILE A 58 3.36 0.05 -5.64
CA ILE A 58 3.72 0.09 -4.22
C ILE A 58 4.71 1.23 -4.09
N VAL A 59 4.32 2.27 -3.35
CA VAL A 59 5.13 3.49 -3.17
C VAL A 59 5.54 3.57 -1.69
N PRO A 60 6.84 3.43 -1.39
CA PRO A 60 7.35 3.65 -0.04
C PRO A 60 7.56 5.13 0.24
N GLY A 61 7.04 5.60 1.37
CA GLY A 61 7.45 6.81 2.06
C GLY A 61 8.33 6.43 3.25
N VAL A 62 9.54 6.97 3.29
CA VAL A 62 10.50 6.63 4.35
C VAL A 62 10.16 7.41 5.63
N LEU A 63 9.91 6.71 6.74
CA LEU A 63 9.63 7.28 8.07
C LEU A 63 10.71 6.82 9.06
N MET A 64 11.83 7.52 9.12
CA MET A 64 12.98 7.08 9.90
C MET A 64 13.28 7.92 11.13
N SER A 65 13.82 7.23 12.14
CA SER A 65 14.06 7.75 13.50
C SER A 65 15.54 8.06 13.79
N THR A 66 16.49 7.81 12.88
CA THR A 66 17.91 8.12 13.13
C THR A 66 18.62 8.70 11.91
N THR A 67 19.60 9.57 12.15
CA THR A 67 20.26 10.48 11.18
C THR A 67 21.26 9.81 10.23
N ALA A 68 21.18 8.50 9.99
CA ALA A 68 22.21 7.76 9.27
C ALA A 68 21.99 7.77 7.74
N SER A 69 22.99 8.29 7.03
CA SER A 69 23.27 8.23 5.57
C SER A 69 22.07 8.16 4.60
N PRO A 70 21.61 9.30 4.04
CA PRO A 70 20.47 9.41 3.13
C PRO A 70 20.41 8.42 1.96
N SER A 71 21.55 7.96 1.46
CA SER A 71 21.61 7.06 0.31
C SER A 71 21.21 5.62 0.62
N LEU A 72 21.20 5.20 1.90
CA LEU A 72 20.83 3.83 2.31
C LEU A 72 19.41 3.73 2.87
N GLN A 73 18.67 4.85 2.80
CA GLN A 73 17.41 5.06 3.50
C GLN A 73 16.17 4.60 2.73
N PHE A 74 16.30 4.28 1.44
CA PHE A 74 15.17 3.81 0.66
C PHE A 74 15.06 2.28 0.74
N PRO A 75 13.87 1.74 1.02
CA PRO A 75 13.66 0.31 0.96
C PRO A 75 13.67 -0.16 -0.49
N SER A 76 14.37 -1.26 -0.77
CA SER A 76 14.20 -1.96 -2.04
C SER A 76 12.95 -2.83 -1.96
N ILE A 77 12.11 -2.79 -2.99
CA ILE A 77 10.83 -3.51 -3.06
C ILE A 77 10.90 -4.50 -4.21
N GLN A 78 10.40 -5.71 -3.95
CA GLN A 78 10.15 -6.72 -4.97
C GLN A 78 8.79 -7.36 -4.72
N ARG A 79 8.08 -7.72 -5.79
CA ARG A 79 6.82 -8.46 -5.70
C ARG A 79 6.77 -9.54 -6.76
N ASP A 80 6.27 -10.71 -6.39
CA ASP A 80 5.86 -11.73 -7.35
C ASP A 80 4.61 -11.23 -8.07
N VAL A 81 4.60 -11.28 -9.41
CA VAL A 81 3.48 -10.79 -10.25
C VAL A 81 2.14 -11.48 -9.93
N ASN A 82 2.16 -12.66 -9.32
CA ASN A 82 0.96 -13.40 -8.96
C ASN A 82 0.53 -13.22 -7.49
N ASP A 83 1.36 -12.65 -6.62
CA ASP A 83 1.06 -12.55 -5.18
C ASP A 83 0.25 -11.28 -4.85
N LEU A 84 -1.07 -11.40 -4.77
CA LEU A 84 -1.99 -10.30 -4.50
C LEU A 84 -2.08 -9.91 -3.01
N THR A 85 -1.31 -10.56 -2.14
CA THR A 85 -1.47 -10.48 -0.69
C THR A 85 -0.31 -9.81 0.03
N ARG A 86 0.87 -9.75 -0.61
CA ARG A 86 2.10 -9.24 0.01
C ARG A 86 3.16 -8.85 -1.02
N PHE A 87 4.19 -8.18 -0.55
CA PHE A 87 5.42 -7.86 -1.29
C PHE A 87 6.63 -8.03 -0.37
N PHE A 88 7.81 -8.19 -0.94
CA PHE A 88 9.07 -8.21 -0.19
C PHE A 88 9.66 -6.80 -0.13
N ALA A 89 10.12 -6.38 1.05
CA ALA A 89 10.88 -5.16 1.23
C ALA A 89 12.10 -5.40 2.13
N LYS A 90 13.19 -4.67 1.87
CA LYS A 90 14.37 -4.64 2.73
C LYS A 90 15.01 -3.26 2.73
N TYR A 91 15.64 -2.89 3.83
CA TYR A 91 16.51 -1.72 3.88
C TYR A 91 17.94 -2.07 3.43
N ASN A 92 18.69 -1.06 2.98
CA ASN A 92 20.10 -1.21 2.60
C ASN A 92 21.06 -0.93 3.77
N MET A 93 20.51 -0.70 4.98
CA MET A 93 21.26 -0.51 6.21
C MET A 93 20.73 -1.41 7.32
N GLY A 94 21.60 -1.75 8.28
CA GLY A 94 21.20 -2.50 9.47
C GLY A 94 20.32 -1.67 10.42
N GLY A 95 19.67 -2.37 11.35
CA GLY A 95 18.73 -1.78 12.31
C GLY A 95 17.28 -1.81 11.81
N MET A 96 16.35 -1.88 12.77
CA MET A 96 14.92 -1.85 12.49
C MET A 96 14.50 -0.44 12.08
N ASN A 97 13.88 -0.32 10.91
CA ASN A 97 13.39 0.94 10.37
C ASN A 97 11.93 0.77 9.93
N SER A 98 11.18 1.87 9.89
CA SER A 98 9.77 1.87 9.47
C SER A 98 9.59 2.63 8.16
N SER A 99 8.71 2.14 7.30
CA SER A 99 8.26 2.85 6.11
C SER A 99 6.75 2.93 6.13
N TYR A 100 6.21 4.07 5.69
CA TYR A 100 4.82 4.18 5.27
C TYR A 100 4.72 3.70 3.82
N PHE A 101 3.67 3.00 3.46
CA PHE A 101 3.44 2.53 2.10
C PHE A 101 2.09 3.02 1.60
N ILE A 102 2.05 3.43 0.34
CA ILE A 102 0.81 3.53 -0.43
C ILE A 102 0.85 2.46 -1.50
N ALA A 103 -0.07 1.50 -1.41
CA ALA A 103 -0.27 0.46 -2.41
C ALA A 103 -1.56 0.71 -3.18
N ILE A 104 -1.51 0.58 -4.51
CA ILE A 104 -2.63 0.78 -5.42
C ILE A 104 -2.81 -0.48 -6.24
N GLY A 105 -4.06 -0.92 -6.38
CA GLY A 105 -4.40 -2.10 -7.16
C GLY A 105 -5.88 -2.19 -7.45
N LYS A 106 -6.30 -3.36 -7.90
CA LYS A 106 -7.68 -3.72 -8.24
C LYS A 106 -7.93 -5.16 -7.87
#